data_AF-A0A2N0M9B3-F1
#
_entry.id   AF-A0A2N0M9B3-F1
#
_cell.length_a   1.000
_cell.length_b   1.000
_cell.length_c   1.000
_cell.angle_alpha   90.00
_cell.angle_beta   90.00
_cell.angle_gamma   90.00
#
_symmetry.space_group_name_H-M   'P 1'
#
loop_
_entity.id
_entity.type
_entity.pdbx_description
1 polymer ?
#
loop_
_entity_poly.entity_id
_entity_poly.type
_entity_poly.pdbx_seq_one_letter_code
_entity_poly.pdbx_strand_id
1 'polypeptide(L)'
;MDTITLGISLYRLEGDCDEPDPAISSHRTEGELLEILDRMNDIWAPAGIRLEAKTVSTIKLPKEMLTKVTWGDVRVLLQELGGSVEPPGPGLINGFFSRSLGGPNGISFPNSRIFMVADEPSVFDRRVSSHEVGHILGLPHTSIDPHRLLFSGTNGMSLTDNEITIARMVASELLESSRE
;
A
#
# COMPACT_ATOMS: atom_id res chain seq x y z
N MET A 1 11.33 7.80 21.93
CA MET A 1 11.16 8.42 20.61
C MET A 1 9.67 8.62 20.41
N ASP A 2 9.21 9.81 20.05
CA ASP A 2 7.78 10.06 19.90
C ASP A 2 7.21 9.34 18.68
N THR A 3 5.99 8.81 18.84
CA THR A 3 5.30 8.09 17.78
C THR A 3 4.72 9.07 16.76
N ILE A 4 5.00 8.83 15.47
CA ILE A 4 4.39 9.55 14.35
C ILE A 4 3.23 8.70 13.83
N THR A 5 2.01 9.21 13.96
CA THR A 5 0.81 8.50 13.47
C THR A 5 0.42 9.01 12.09
N LEU A 6 0.37 8.12 11.10
CA LEU A 6 -0.06 8.42 9.73
C LEU A 6 -1.40 7.73 9.46
N GLY A 7 -2.39 8.51 9.04
CA GLY A 7 -3.69 7.97 8.61
C GLY A 7 -3.55 7.25 7.27
N ILE A 8 -3.92 5.98 7.21
CA ILE A 8 -3.88 5.15 6.01
C ILE A 8 -5.28 4.66 5.67
N SER A 9 -5.65 4.66 4.39
CA SER A 9 -6.87 4.01 3.91
C SER A 9 -6.53 2.84 3.00
N LEU A 10 -7.25 1.73 3.17
CA LEU A 10 -7.00 0.47 2.48
C LEU A 10 -8.25 0.05 1.69
N TYR A 11 -8.06 -0.26 0.42
CA TYR A 11 -9.16 -0.53 -0.49
C TYR A 11 -8.96 -1.88 -1.16
N ARG A 12 -9.96 -2.77 -1.11
CA ARG A 12 -9.99 -3.92 -2.01
C ARG A 12 -10.69 -3.53 -3.31
N LEU A 13 -10.14 -3.97 -4.44
CA LEU A 13 -10.72 -3.70 -5.76
C LEU A 13 -11.66 -4.82 -6.17
N GLU A 14 -12.88 -4.46 -6.55
CA GLU A 14 -13.92 -5.37 -7.00
C GLU A 14 -14.33 -5.00 -8.43
N GLY A 15 -14.38 -5.98 -9.32
CA GLY A 15 -14.80 -5.78 -10.69
C GLY A 15 -16.27 -6.08 -10.82
N ASP A 16 -17.02 -5.13 -11.39
CA ASP A 16 -18.49 -5.14 -11.57
C ASP A 16 -19.27 -4.45 -10.42
N CYS A 17 -20.21 -3.60 -10.80
CA CYS A 17 -21.05 -2.82 -9.88
C CYS A 17 -22.20 -3.66 -9.29
N ASP A 18 -22.65 -4.69 -10.02
CA ASP A 18 -23.81 -5.50 -9.68
C ASP A 18 -23.42 -6.82 -9.00
N GLU A 19 -22.57 -7.64 -9.66
CA GLU A 19 -22.08 -8.91 -9.12
C GLU A 19 -20.57 -9.07 -9.33
N PRO A 20 -19.75 -9.21 -8.25
CA PRO A 20 -18.30 -9.31 -8.36
C PRO A 20 -17.84 -10.38 -9.34
N ASP A 21 -16.98 -10.03 -10.31
CA ASP A 21 -16.31 -11.02 -11.16
C ASP A 21 -15.15 -11.66 -10.37
N PRO A 22 -15.25 -12.93 -9.95
CA PRO A 22 -14.23 -13.57 -9.10
C PRO A 22 -12.89 -13.80 -9.82
N ALA A 23 -12.84 -13.69 -11.15
CA ALA A 23 -11.61 -13.85 -11.92
C ALA A 23 -10.68 -12.63 -11.82
N ILE A 24 -11.23 -11.44 -11.56
CA ILE A 24 -10.48 -10.18 -11.52
C ILE A 24 -10.64 -9.41 -10.21
N SER A 25 -11.69 -9.67 -9.43
CA SER A 25 -11.91 -9.07 -8.12
C SER A 25 -10.94 -9.61 -7.09
N SER A 26 -10.51 -8.74 -6.18
CA SER A 26 -9.70 -9.16 -5.05
C SER A 26 -10.45 -10.17 -4.18
N HIS A 27 -9.79 -11.26 -3.80
CA HIS A 27 -10.30 -12.29 -2.90
C HIS A 27 -10.12 -11.91 -1.43
N ARG A 28 -9.33 -10.87 -1.14
CA ARG A 28 -9.16 -10.37 0.22
C ARG A 28 -10.44 -9.77 0.76
N THR A 29 -10.62 -9.88 2.06
CA THR A 29 -11.66 -9.25 2.85
C THR A 29 -11.13 -7.98 3.53
N GLU A 30 -12.03 -7.10 3.95
CA GLU A 30 -11.65 -5.91 4.72
C GLU A 30 -11.01 -6.27 6.07
N GLY A 31 -11.41 -7.39 6.68
CA GLY A 31 -10.78 -7.94 7.88
C GLY A 31 -9.32 -8.33 7.65
N GLU A 32 -9.01 -8.99 6.54
CA GLU A 32 -7.62 -9.31 6.17
C GLU A 32 -6.79 -8.05 5.93
N LEU A 33 -7.35 -6.98 5.35
CA LEU A 33 -6.64 -5.71 5.19
C LEU A 33 -6.29 -5.08 6.55
N LEU A 34 -7.19 -5.17 7.53
CA LEU A 34 -6.92 -4.73 8.90
C LEU A 34 -5.85 -5.57 9.58
N GLU A 35 -5.86 -6.90 9.39
CA GLU A 35 -4.80 -7.77 9.92
C GLU A 35 -3.44 -7.48 9.28
N ILE A 36 -3.41 -7.21 7.97
CA ILE A 36 -2.19 -6.79 7.28
C ILE A 36 -1.67 -5.49 7.90
N LEU A 37 -2.55 -4.50 8.09
CA LEU A 37 -2.19 -3.21 8.68
C LEU A 37 -1.63 -3.34 10.10
N ASP A 38 -2.28 -4.14 10.94
CA ASP A 38 -1.81 -4.40 12.30
C ASP A 38 -0.38 -4.97 12.28
N ARG A 39 -0.13 -5.96 11.43
CA ARG A 39 1.21 -6.54 11.29
C ARG A 39 2.22 -5.64 10.55
N MET A 40 1.77 -4.66 9.77
CA MET A 40 2.65 -3.62 9.23
C MET A 40 3.19 -2.75 10.36
N ASN A 41 2.38 -2.48 11.41
CA ASN A 41 2.82 -1.70 12.55
C ASN A 41 3.94 -2.37 13.34
N ASP A 42 4.01 -3.70 13.39
CA ASP A 42 5.16 -4.41 13.98
C ASP A 42 6.47 -4.08 13.27
N ILE A 43 6.43 -3.95 11.93
CA ILE A 43 7.60 -3.63 11.09
C ILE A 43 8.02 -2.17 11.28
N TRP A 44 7.06 -1.26 11.44
CA TRP A 44 7.30 0.18 11.58
C TRP A 44 7.55 0.64 13.02
N ALA A 45 7.28 -0.22 14.01
CA ALA A 45 7.50 0.07 15.43
C ALA A 45 8.94 0.52 15.76
N PRO A 46 10.02 -0.07 15.20
CA PRO A 46 11.39 0.43 15.43
C PRO A 46 11.62 1.87 14.97
N ALA A 47 10.89 2.30 13.93
CA ALA A 47 10.93 3.68 13.45
C ALA A 47 10.03 4.62 14.27
N GLY A 48 9.27 4.10 15.24
CA GLY A 48 8.26 4.87 15.96
C GLY A 48 7.20 5.46 15.03
N ILE A 49 6.87 4.76 13.93
CA ILE A 49 5.80 5.14 13.00
C ILE A 49 4.62 4.20 13.23
N ARG A 50 3.43 4.75 13.38
CA ARG A 50 2.18 4.00 13.50
C ARG A 50 1.26 4.37 12.34
N LEU A 51 0.83 3.36 11.59
CA LEU A 51 -0.19 3.48 10.56
C LEU A 51 -1.55 3.21 11.20
N GLU A 52 -2.48 4.16 11.07
CA GLU A 52 -3.81 4.08 11.64
C GLU A 52 -4.87 4.08 10.55
N ALA A 53 -5.75 3.07 10.55
CA ALA A 53 -6.80 2.95 9.56
C ALA A 53 -7.75 4.15 9.67
N LYS A 54 -7.82 4.95 8.60
CA LYS A 54 -8.87 5.97 8.43
C LYS A 54 -10.10 5.38 7.76
N THR A 55 -9.90 4.56 6.73
CA THR A 55 -10.98 3.83 6.05
C THR A 55 -10.45 2.50 5.54
N VAL A 56 -11.24 1.44 5.72
CA VAL A 56 -11.03 0.18 5.02
C VAL A 56 -12.33 -0.13 4.30
N SER A 57 -12.30 -0.28 2.99
CA SER A 57 -13.51 -0.49 2.21
C SER A 57 -13.28 -1.19 0.88
N THR A 58 -14.36 -1.50 0.18
CA THR A 58 -14.33 -1.98 -1.19
C THR A 58 -14.52 -0.82 -2.18
N ILE A 59 -13.75 -0.81 -3.28
CA ILE A 59 -13.98 0.06 -4.44
C ILE A 59 -14.41 -0.81 -5.60
N LYS A 60 -15.61 -0.53 -6.12
CA LYS A 60 -16.12 -1.17 -7.34
C LYS A 60 -15.60 -0.41 -8.56
N LEU A 61 -15.03 -1.15 -9.51
CA LEU A 61 -14.48 -0.62 -10.74
C LEU A 61 -15.18 -1.25 -11.96
N PRO A 62 -15.26 -0.52 -13.09
CA PRO A 62 -15.63 -1.13 -14.35
C PRO A 62 -14.72 -2.32 -14.66
N LYS A 63 -15.32 -3.44 -15.09
CA LYS A 63 -14.63 -4.70 -15.40
C LYS A 63 -13.43 -4.51 -16.34
N GLU A 64 -13.58 -3.68 -17.37
CA GLU A 64 -12.48 -3.40 -18.31
C GLU A 64 -11.29 -2.71 -17.64
N MET A 65 -11.55 -1.81 -16.69
CA MET A 65 -10.50 -1.11 -15.96
C MET A 65 -9.74 -2.08 -15.04
N LEU A 66 -10.46 -2.87 -14.22
CA LEU A 66 -9.82 -3.83 -13.33
C LEU A 66 -9.11 -4.95 -14.11
N THR A 67 -9.62 -5.33 -15.28
CA THR A 67 -8.91 -6.25 -16.19
C THR A 67 -7.54 -5.67 -16.61
N LYS A 68 -7.47 -4.40 -16.99
CA LYS A 68 -6.18 -3.75 -17.32
C LYS A 68 -5.22 -3.73 -16.13
N VAL A 69 -5.72 -3.41 -14.93
CA VAL A 69 -4.94 -3.45 -13.69
C VAL A 69 -4.38 -4.85 -13.43
N THR A 70 -5.20 -5.90 -13.55
CA THR A 70 -4.77 -7.29 -13.33
C THR A 70 -3.76 -7.80 -14.36
N TRP A 71 -3.71 -7.17 -15.53
CA TRP A 71 -2.70 -7.41 -16.58
C TRP A 71 -1.48 -6.50 -16.48
N GLY A 72 -1.42 -5.65 -15.45
CA GLY A 72 -0.26 -4.81 -15.10
C GLY A 72 -0.29 -3.38 -15.61
N ASP A 73 -1.35 -2.97 -16.32
CA ASP A 73 -1.56 -1.57 -16.65
C ASP A 73 -2.24 -0.84 -15.48
N VAL A 74 -1.52 -0.74 -14.36
CA VAL A 74 -1.99 -0.14 -13.11
C VAL A 74 -2.20 1.38 -13.21
N ARG A 75 -1.60 2.04 -14.21
CA ARG A 75 -1.69 3.49 -14.41
C ARG A 75 -3.10 3.95 -14.77
N VAL A 76 -3.90 3.07 -15.37
CA VAL A 76 -5.30 3.38 -15.69
C VAL A 76 -6.11 3.72 -14.44
N LEU A 77 -5.86 3.04 -13.32
CA LEU A 77 -6.53 3.37 -12.07
C LEU A 77 -6.08 4.74 -11.57
N LEU A 78 -4.78 5.01 -11.56
CA LEU A 78 -4.25 6.29 -11.07
C LEU A 78 -4.76 7.50 -11.84
N GLN A 79 -4.96 7.37 -13.15
CA GLN A 79 -5.50 8.43 -13.99
C GLN A 79 -6.96 8.76 -13.68
N GLU A 80 -7.70 7.78 -13.15
CA GLU A 80 -9.12 7.89 -12.86
C GLU A 80 -9.39 8.24 -11.38
N LEU A 81 -8.39 8.07 -10.51
CA LEU A 81 -8.46 8.49 -9.12
C LEU A 81 -8.63 10.01 -8.99
N GLY A 82 -9.67 10.44 -8.27
CA GLY A 82 -10.06 11.86 -8.17
C GLY A 82 -10.82 12.38 -9.39
N GLY A 83 -11.08 11.51 -10.37
CA GLY A 83 -11.96 11.75 -11.51
C GLY A 83 -13.19 10.85 -11.43
N SER A 84 -13.23 9.79 -12.24
CA SER A 84 -14.35 8.85 -12.26
C SER A 84 -14.35 7.86 -11.09
N VAL A 85 -13.21 7.72 -10.41
CA VAL A 85 -13.05 6.86 -9.22
C VAL A 85 -12.72 7.75 -8.03
N GLU A 86 -13.65 7.85 -7.09
CA GLU A 86 -13.45 8.55 -5.82
C GLU A 86 -13.35 7.54 -4.67
N PRO A 87 -12.14 7.28 -4.12
CA PRO A 87 -12.00 6.42 -2.95
C PRO A 87 -12.76 7.02 -1.76
N PRO A 88 -13.58 6.24 -1.04
CA PRO A 88 -14.27 6.75 0.14
C PRO A 88 -13.25 6.99 1.26
N GLY A 89 -13.31 8.17 1.89
CA GLY A 89 -12.49 8.50 3.06
C GLY A 89 -10.98 8.34 2.85
N PRO A 90 -10.36 9.00 1.84
CA PRO A 90 -8.94 8.82 1.56
C PRO A 90 -8.06 9.23 2.74
N GLY A 91 -7.05 8.42 3.00
CA GLY A 91 -6.03 8.63 4.00
C GLY A 91 -4.91 9.53 3.50
N LEU A 92 -3.95 9.79 4.39
CA LEU A 92 -2.69 10.41 4.00
C LEU A 92 -1.90 9.48 3.06
N ILE A 93 -2.03 8.18 3.29
CA ILE A 93 -1.55 7.08 2.43
C ILE A 93 -2.75 6.25 2.00
N ASN A 94 -2.77 5.80 0.75
CA ASN A 94 -3.87 5.01 0.18
C ASN A 94 -3.35 3.71 -0.45
N GLY A 95 -3.77 2.57 0.08
CA GLY A 95 -3.39 1.24 -0.40
C GLY A 95 -4.51 0.57 -1.17
N PHE A 96 -4.22 -0.05 -2.32
CA PHE A 96 -5.20 -0.76 -3.14
C PHE A 96 -4.80 -2.22 -3.34
N PHE A 97 -5.67 -3.14 -2.97
CA PHE A 97 -5.45 -4.57 -3.07
C PHE A 97 -6.22 -5.12 -4.27
N SER A 98 -5.52 -5.80 -5.17
CA SER A 98 -6.03 -6.29 -6.44
C SER A 98 -5.75 -7.78 -6.59
N ARG A 99 -6.60 -8.51 -7.33
CA ARG A 99 -6.39 -9.94 -7.61
C ARG A 99 -4.99 -10.25 -8.14
N SER A 100 -4.51 -9.39 -9.02
CA SER A 100 -3.20 -9.44 -9.67
C SER A 100 -2.76 -8.02 -10.04
N LEU A 101 -1.47 -7.86 -10.29
CA LEU A 101 -0.86 -6.64 -10.86
C LEU A 101 -0.04 -6.96 -12.13
N GLY A 102 -0.26 -8.12 -12.74
CA GLY A 102 0.43 -8.53 -13.97
C GLY A 102 1.89 -8.98 -13.77
N GLY A 103 2.28 -9.36 -12.55
CA GLY A 103 3.64 -9.83 -12.25
C GLY A 103 4.19 -9.43 -10.88
N PRO A 104 4.23 -8.13 -10.52
CA PRO A 104 4.79 -7.70 -9.25
C PRO A 104 3.91 -8.07 -8.05
N ASN A 105 4.54 -8.31 -6.90
CA ASN A 105 3.84 -8.48 -5.62
C ASN A 105 3.16 -7.19 -5.16
N GLY A 106 3.80 -6.05 -5.41
CA GLY A 106 3.31 -4.72 -5.07
C GLY A 106 3.99 -3.65 -5.91
N ILE A 107 3.41 -2.46 -5.90
CA ILE A 107 3.95 -1.28 -6.58
C ILE A 107 3.58 -0.02 -5.81
N SER A 108 4.52 0.92 -5.69
CA SER A 108 4.33 2.20 -5.03
C SER A 108 4.38 3.37 -6.01
N PHE A 109 3.59 4.40 -5.72
CA PHE A 109 3.58 5.70 -6.39
C PHE A 109 3.81 6.79 -5.34
N PRO A 110 5.07 7.01 -4.91
CA PRO A 110 5.41 7.83 -3.74
C PRO A 110 4.82 9.25 -3.77
N ASN A 111 4.91 9.92 -4.92
CA ASN A 111 4.42 11.30 -5.08
C ASN A 111 2.90 11.41 -4.90
N SER A 112 2.15 10.35 -5.20
CA SER A 112 0.71 10.29 -5.00
C SER A 112 0.32 9.67 -3.66
N ARG A 113 1.31 9.19 -2.87
CA ARG A 113 1.11 8.50 -1.58
C ARG A 113 0.21 7.27 -1.72
N ILE A 114 0.33 6.61 -2.87
CA ILE A 114 -0.46 5.44 -3.24
C ILE A 114 0.44 4.22 -3.32
N PHE A 115 -0.05 3.06 -2.90
CA PHE A 115 0.53 1.79 -3.25
C PHE A 115 -0.53 0.77 -3.66
N MET A 116 -0.11 -0.29 -4.35
CA MET A 116 -0.95 -1.42 -4.70
C MET A 116 -0.28 -2.74 -4.35
N VAL A 117 -1.07 -3.76 -3.99
CA VAL A 117 -0.58 -5.10 -3.63
C VAL A 117 -1.45 -6.18 -4.27
N ALA A 118 -0.83 -7.16 -4.91
CA ALA A 118 -1.50 -8.32 -5.49
C ALA A 118 -1.99 -9.29 -4.39
N ASP A 119 -3.07 -10.03 -4.59
CA ASP A 119 -3.67 -10.96 -3.59
C ASP A 119 -2.78 -12.08 -3.10
N GLU A 120 -1.93 -12.61 -3.97
CA GLU A 120 -1.10 -13.76 -3.65
C GLU A 120 0.36 -13.40 -3.88
N PRO A 121 0.94 -12.49 -3.07
CA PRO A 121 2.33 -12.15 -3.21
C PRO A 121 3.22 -13.34 -2.85
N SER A 122 4.39 -13.45 -3.48
CA SER A 122 5.35 -14.54 -3.19
C SER A 122 6.08 -14.40 -1.84
N VAL A 123 5.83 -13.31 -1.11
CA VAL A 123 6.39 -12.99 0.21
C VAL A 123 5.27 -12.45 1.10
N PHE A 124 5.49 -12.32 2.42
CA PHE A 124 4.41 -11.95 3.34
C PHE A 124 3.71 -10.62 3.01
N ASP A 125 2.38 -10.58 3.07
CA ASP A 125 1.56 -9.40 2.74
C ASP A 125 1.95 -8.13 3.51
N ARG A 126 2.13 -8.27 4.83
CA ARG A 126 2.60 -7.18 5.71
C ARG A 126 3.93 -6.60 5.25
N ARG A 127 4.82 -7.44 4.71
CA ARG A 127 6.15 -7.02 4.23
C ARG A 127 6.04 -6.35 2.88
N VAL A 128 5.23 -6.85 1.94
CA VAL A 128 5.01 -6.16 0.66
C VAL A 128 4.40 -4.80 0.92
N SER A 129 3.33 -4.76 1.71
CA SER A 129 2.65 -3.51 2.04
C SER A 129 3.58 -2.53 2.76
N SER A 130 4.35 -2.97 3.76
CA SER A 130 5.35 -2.11 4.41
C SER A 130 6.49 -1.69 3.48
N HIS A 131 6.90 -2.53 2.54
CA HIS A 131 7.91 -2.15 1.55
C HIS A 131 7.40 -1.03 0.62
N GLU A 132 6.17 -1.15 0.14
CA GLU A 132 5.58 -0.10 -0.70
C GLU A 132 5.37 1.20 0.07
N VAL A 133 4.97 1.13 1.35
CA VAL A 133 4.95 2.29 2.25
C VAL A 133 6.35 2.84 2.46
N GLY A 134 7.38 1.99 2.52
CA GLY A 134 8.78 2.42 2.64
C GLY A 134 9.20 3.33 1.50
N HIS A 135 8.77 3.04 0.27
CA HIS A 135 8.98 3.92 -0.87
C HIS A 135 8.27 5.27 -0.72
N ILE A 136 7.04 5.30 -0.18
CA ILE A 136 6.31 6.55 0.13
C ILE A 136 7.07 7.36 1.19
N LEU A 137 7.69 6.67 2.14
CA LEU A 137 8.52 7.27 3.19
C LEU A 137 9.97 7.55 2.75
N GLY A 138 10.22 7.59 1.43
CA GLY A 138 11.48 8.04 0.85
C GLY A 138 12.60 7.00 0.83
N LEU A 139 12.33 5.74 1.15
CA LEU A 139 13.34 4.69 1.18
C LEU A 139 13.53 4.06 -0.22
N PRO A 140 14.73 4.10 -0.82
CA PRO A 140 15.01 3.42 -2.08
C PRO A 140 15.22 1.92 -1.87
N HIS A 141 15.16 1.15 -2.96
CA HIS A 141 15.61 -0.24 -2.94
C HIS A 141 17.06 -0.37 -2.45
N THR A 142 17.36 -1.49 -1.79
CA THR A 142 18.72 -1.91 -1.46
C THR A 142 19.02 -3.28 -2.06
N SER A 143 20.27 -3.51 -2.43
CA SER A 143 20.79 -4.79 -2.92
C SER A 143 21.84 -5.40 -1.98
N ILE A 144 22.04 -4.79 -0.80
CA ILE A 144 23.17 -5.11 0.08
C ILE A 144 22.85 -6.30 0.99
N ASP A 145 21.67 -6.31 1.62
CA ASP A 145 21.32 -7.31 2.64
C ASP A 145 19.86 -7.79 2.44
N PRO A 146 19.62 -9.09 2.21
CA PRO A 146 18.29 -9.65 2.00
C PRO A 146 17.36 -9.60 3.22
N HIS A 147 17.88 -9.31 4.42
CA HIS A 147 17.07 -9.15 5.63
C HIS A 147 16.40 -7.77 5.74
N ARG A 148 16.76 -6.83 4.87
CA ARG A 148 16.29 -5.44 4.87
C ARG A 148 14.88 -5.34 4.29
N LEU A 149 14.07 -4.42 4.81
CA LEU A 149 12.70 -4.20 4.31
C LEU A 149 12.69 -3.85 2.82
N LEU A 150 13.62 -3.00 2.36
CA LEU A 150 13.68 -2.50 0.98
C LEU A 150 14.50 -3.39 0.02
N PHE A 151 14.91 -4.58 0.45
CA PHE A 151 15.51 -5.57 -0.45
C PHE A 151 14.41 -6.32 -1.20
N SER A 152 14.42 -6.30 -2.53
CA SER A 152 13.33 -6.85 -3.35
C SER A 152 13.22 -8.38 -3.28
N GLY A 153 12.00 -8.90 -3.25
CA GLY A 153 11.72 -10.34 -3.39
C GLY A 153 12.05 -11.23 -2.20
N THR A 154 12.39 -10.68 -1.02
CA THR A 154 12.68 -11.44 0.20
C THR A 154 11.67 -11.17 1.31
N ASN A 155 11.70 -11.97 2.37
CA ASN A 155 10.92 -11.73 3.61
C ASN A 155 11.68 -10.84 4.62
N GLY A 156 12.68 -10.08 4.18
CA GLY A 156 13.38 -9.11 5.02
C GLY A 156 12.45 -8.01 5.55
N MET A 157 12.61 -7.64 6.82
CA MET A 157 11.78 -6.64 7.50
C MET A 157 12.60 -5.69 8.40
N SER A 158 13.94 -5.78 8.37
CA SER A 158 14.77 -4.92 9.21
C SER A 158 14.95 -3.52 8.60
N LEU A 159 15.02 -2.52 9.48
CA LEU A 159 15.36 -1.14 9.15
C LEU A 159 16.71 -0.80 9.81
N THR A 160 17.48 0.09 9.18
CA THR A 160 18.71 0.66 9.77
C THR A 160 18.38 1.99 10.41
N ASP A 161 19.25 2.46 11.29
CA ASP A 161 19.12 3.79 11.90
C ASP A 161 18.99 4.91 10.85
N ASN A 162 19.69 4.80 9.72
CA ASN A 162 19.59 5.75 8.63
C ASN A 162 18.22 5.70 7.93
N GLU A 163 17.69 4.51 7.64
CA GLU A 163 16.35 4.38 7.07
C GLU A 163 15.27 4.84 8.04
N ILE A 164 15.41 4.53 9.33
CA ILE A 164 14.51 5.02 10.37
C ILE A 164 14.50 6.55 10.37
N THR A 165 15.67 7.17 10.30
CA THR A 165 15.80 8.64 10.28
C THR A 165 15.12 9.24 9.05
N ILE A 166 15.36 8.69 7.86
CA ILE A 166 14.74 9.16 6.61
C ILE A 166 13.21 8.98 6.67
N ALA A 167 12.75 7.78 7.03
CA ALA A 167 11.33 7.46 7.07
C ALA A 167 10.57 8.38 8.03
N ARG A 168 11.15 8.70 9.19
CA ARG A 168 10.55 9.61 10.16
C ARG A 168 10.52 11.06 9.68
N MET A 169 11.58 11.51 9.02
CA MET A 169 11.65 12.86 8.44
C MET A 169 10.51 13.03 7.42
N VAL A 170 10.41 12.11 6.45
CA VAL A 170 9.36 12.13 5.43
C VAL A 170 7.97 11.99 6.06
N ALA A 171 7.79 11.08 7.03
CA ALA A 171 6.52 10.93 7.74
C ALA A 171 6.05 12.24 8.41
N SER A 172 6.98 13.01 8.99
CA SER A 172 6.67 14.30 9.61
C SER A 172 6.27 15.35 8.55
N GLU A 173 7.02 15.45 7.46
CA GLU A 173 6.71 16.35 6.33
C GLU A 173 5.34 16.05 5.71
N LEU A 174 5.00 14.76 5.57
CA LEU A 174 3.69 14.34 5.08
C LEU A 174 2.55 14.84 5.97
N LEU A 175 2.71 14.79 7.29
CA LEU A 175 1.72 15.30 8.24
C LEU A 175 1.59 16.82 8.19
N GLU A 176 2.70 17.54 8.12
CA GLU A 176 2.71 19.00 8.00
C GLU A 176 1.99 19.46 6.74
N SER A 177 2.32 18.88 5.58
CA SER A 177 1.67 19.18 4.29
C SER A 177 0.18 18.83 4.23
N SER A 178 -0.32 18.00 5.15
CA SER A 178 -1.75 17.62 5.19
C SER A 178 -2.63 18.58 6.00
N ARG A 179 -2.02 19.54 6.70
CA ARG A 179 -2.70 20.53 7.56
C ARG A 179 -2.88 21.90 6.88
N GLU A 180 -2.24 22.09 5.73
CA GLU A 180 -2.37 23.28 4.87
C GLU A 180 -3.55 23.14 3.91
#